data_AF-A0A127T0R4-F1
#
_entry.id   AF-A0A127T0R4-F1
#
_cell.length_a   1.000
_cell.length_b   1.000
_cell.length_c   1.000
_cell.angle_alpha   90.00
_cell.angle_beta   90.00
_cell.angle_gamma   90.00
#
_symmetry.space_group_name_H-M   'P 1'
#
loop_
_entity.id
_entity.type
_entity.pdbx_description
1 polymer ?
#
loop_
_entity_poly.entity_id
_entity_poly.type
_entity_poly.pdbx_seq_one_letter_code
_entity_poly.pdbx_strand_id
1 'polypeptide(L)'
;MATTRLMPLHTGKGRTVGQAISAIIDYTKNPQKTDGGRLITSWQCDSRIADAEFLFAKNQYTQKTGRVRGEDDVIAYHLRQSFVPGEITPEDANRLGCELAKR
;
A
#
# COMPACT_ATOMS: atom_id res chain seq x y z
N MET A 1 -0.81 18.73 -13.19
CA MET A 1 -1.63 17.51 -13.44
C MET A 1 -0.85 16.31 -12.93
N ALA A 2 -1.41 15.56 -11.98
CA ALA A 2 -0.71 14.42 -11.39
C ALA A 2 -0.58 13.26 -12.38
N THR A 3 0.60 12.63 -12.42
CA THR A 3 0.77 11.33 -13.10
C THR A 3 0.50 10.22 -12.11
N THR A 4 -0.44 9.32 -12.43
CA THR A 4 -0.82 8.20 -11.56
C THR A 4 -0.36 6.88 -12.16
N ARG A 5 0.24 6.01 -11.34
CA ARG A 5 0.66 4.65 -11.72
C ARG A 5 0.12 3.65 -10.72
N LEU A 6 -0.53 2.59 -11.22
CA LEU A 6 -0.96 1.43 -10.43
C LEU A 6 -0.02 0.26 -10.74
N MET A 7 0.55 -0.36 -9.71
CA MET A 7 1.52 -1.44 -9.85
C MET A 7 1.05 -2.65 -9.06
N PRO A 8 0.88 -3.83 -9.68
CA PRO A 8 0.56 -5.05 -8.94
C PRO A 8 1.77 -5.49 -8.11
N LEU A 9 1.51 -5.96 -6.90
CA LEU A 9 2.50 -6.63 -6.07
C LEU A 9 2.23 -8.13 -6.11
N HIS A 10 3.28 -8.90 -6.37
CA HIS A 10 3.31 -10.34 -6.24
C HIS A 10 4.29 -10.72 -5.12
N THR A 11 4.15 -11.91 -4.55
CA THR A 11 5.04 -12.43 -3.51
C THR A 11 6.52 -12.39 -3.93
N GLY A 12 6.80 -12.74 -5.19
CA GLY A 12 8.16 -12.86 -5.73
C GLY A 12 8.90 -14.10 -5.22
N LYS A 13 10.02 -14.43 -5.88
CA LYS A 13 10.82 -15.62 -5.54
C LYS A 13 11.44 -15.50 -4.14
N GLY A 14 11.39 -16.59 -3.37
CA GLY A 14 12.08 -16.73 -2.08
C GLY A 14 11.50 -15.90 -0.93
N ARG A 15 10.29 -15.35 -1.08
CA ARG A 15 9.61 -14.56 -0.04
C ARG A 15 8.26 -15.16 0.30
N THR A 16 7.79 -14.90 1.51
CA THR A 16 6.39 -15.11 1.90
C THR A 16 5.55 -13.89 1.51
N VAL A 17 4.22 -14.06 1.45
CA VAL A 17 3.28 -12.94 1.19
C VAL A 17 3.49 -11.81 2.20
N GLY A 18 3.64 -12.16 3.49
CA GLY A 18 3.87 -11.18 4.56
C GLY A 18 5.16 -10.39 4.36
N GLN A 19 6.27 -11.06 4.03
CA GLN A 19 7.53 -10.39 3.75
C GLN A 19 7.44 -9.43 2.55
N ALA A 20 6.72 -9.82 1.49
CA ALA A 20 6.54 -8.96 0.33
C ALA A 20 5.71 -7.70 0.66
N ILE A 21 4.65 -7.84 1.47
CA ILE A 21 3.81 -6.72 1.90
C ILE A 21 4.56 -5.82 2.89
N SER A 22 5.25 -6.39 3.89
CA SER A 22 6.06 -5.61 4.84
C SER A 22 7.10 -4.78 4.10
N ALA A 23 7.83 -5.37 3.14
CA ALA A 23 8.86 -4.65 2.40
C ALA A 23 8.32 -3.41 1.64
N ILE A 24 7.11 -3.49 1.07
CA ILE A 24 6.53 -2.35 0.35
C ILE A 24 5.97 -1.29 1.32
N ILE A 25 5.46 -1.72 2.47
CA ILE A 25 5.00 -0.82 3.53
C ILE A 25 6.19 -0.08 4.14
N ASP A 26 7.28 -0.76 4.45
CA ASP A 26 8.51 -0.17 4.99
C ASP A 26 9.11 0.86 4.03
N TYR A 27 9.13 0.55 2.73
CA TYR A 27 9.55 1.50 1.70
C TYR A 27 8.68 2.77 1.70
N THR A 28 7.36 2.60 1.79
CA THR A 28 6.38 3.70 1.77
C THR A 28 6.43 4.53 3.04
N LYS A 29 6.70 3.90 4.19
CA LYS A 29 6.75 4.54 5.52
C LYS A 29 8.13 5.11 5.87
N ASN A 30 9.09 5.12 4.95
CA ASN A 30 10.44 5.60 5.20
C ASN A 30 10.42 7.00 5.86
N PRO A 31 10.96 7.16 7.09
CA PRO A 31 10.82 8.38 7.88
C PRO A 31 11.48 9.60 7.23
N GLN A 32 12.50 9.41 6.39
CA GLN A 32 13.15 10.49 5.64
C GLN A 32 12.23 11.05 4.54
N LYS A 33 11.26 10.26 4.06
CA LYS A 33 10.31 10.64 3.01
C LYS A 33 8.94 11.05 3.55
N THR A 34 8.65 10.73 4.81
CA THR A 34 7.33 10.90 5.43
C THR A 34 7.33 11.87 6.61
N ASP A 35 8.39 12.67 6.74
CA ASP A 35 8.54 13.64 7.83
C ASP A 35 8.41 12.97 9.21
N GLY A 36 9.28 11.99 9.46
CA GLY A 36 9.26 11.20 10.70
C GLY A 36 8.00 10.34 10.88
N GLY A 37 7.19 10.18 9.83
CA GLY A 37 5.92 9.47 9.86
C GLY A 37 4.69 10.39 9.98
N ARG A 38 4.85 11.72 10.09
CA ARG A 38 3.74 12.68 10.12
C ARG A 38 2.86 12.60 8.88
N LEU A 39 3.46 12.30 7.72
CA LEU A 39 2.76 12.21 6.43
C LEU A 39 2.24 10.79 6.13
N ILE A 40 2.01 9.98 7.15
CA ILE A 40 1.39 8.65 7.02
C ILE A 40 -0.07 8.74 7.47
N THR A 41 -0.98 8.48 6.53
CA THR A 41 -2.41 8.40 6.80
C THR A 41 -2.90 7.03 6.34
N SER A 42 -3.69 6.34 7.16
CA SER A 42 -4.31 5.07 6.82
C SER A 42 -5.83 5.18 6.75
N TRP A 43 -6.45 4.31 5.98
CA TRP A 43 -7.90 4.21 5.84
C TRP A 43 -8.30 2.74 5.87
N GLN A 44 -9.26 2.38 6.73
CA GLN A 44 -9.70 0.99 6.97
C GLN A 44 -8.58 0.01 7.39
N CYS A 45 -7.45 0.53 7.84
CA CYS A 45 -6.35 -0.22 8.43
C CYS A 45 -5.60 0.65 9.44
N ASP A 46 -4.87 0.02 10.36
CA ASP A 46 -3.87 0.65 11.21
C ASP A 46 -2.51 0.56 10.52
N SER A 47 -1.93 1.72 10.20
CA SER A 47 -0.64 1.81 9.52
C SER A 47 0.52 1.06 10.22
N ARG A 48 0.41 0.75 11.52
CA ARG A 48 1.42 0.03 12.31
C ARG A 48 1.41 -1.48 12.07
N ILE A 49 0.27 -2.04 11.67
CA ILE A 49 0.05 -3.48 11.49
C ILE A 49 -0.60 -3.81 10.14
N ALA A 50 -0.48 -2.89 9.17
CA ALA A 50 -1.15 -3.00 7.88
C ALA A 50 -0.73 -4.27 7.11
N ASP A 51 0.50 -4.75 7.27
CA ASP A 51 0.94 -6.03 6.71
C ASP A 51 0.13 -7.22 7.26
N ALA A 52 -0.07 -7.27 8.58
CA ALA A 52 -0.87 -8.28 9.25
C ALA A 52 -2.35 -8.17 8.85
N GLU A 53 -2.90 -6.97 8.74
CA GLU A 53 -4.29 -6.76 8.31
C GLU A 53 -4.53 -7.19 6.86
N PHE A 54 -3.57 -6.97 5.96
CA PHE A 54 -3.65 -7.50 4.59
C PHE A 54 -3.65 -9.03 4.57
N LEU A 55 -2.78 -9.68 5.35
CA LEU A 55 -2.76 -11.14 5.47
C LEU A 55 -4.06 -11.68 6.05
N PHE A 56 -4.61 -11.01 7.06
CA PHE A 56 -5.87 -11.36 7.68
C PHE A 56 -7.03 -11.25 6.68
N ALA A 57 -7.13 -10.14 5.95
CA ALA A 57 -8.16 -9.94 4.93
C ALA A 57 -8.09 -11.01 3.83
N LYS A 58 -6.87 -11.36 3.38
CA LYS A 58 -6.66 -12.44 2.40
C LYS A 58 -7.11 -13.80 2.94
N ASN A 59 -6.75 -14.13 4.17
CA ASN A 59 -7.19 -15.38 4.81
C ASN A 59 -8.71 -15.44 4.94
N GLN A 60 -9.36 -14.34 5.34
CA GLN A 60 -10.82 -14.26 5.38
C GLN A 60 -11.45 -14.48 4.01
N TYR A 61 -10.88 -13.91 2.95
CA TYR A 61 -11.35 -14.11 1.58
C TYR A 61 -11.23 -15.58 1.15
N THR A 62 -10.10 -16.23 1.43
CA THR A 62 -9.91 -17.65 1.13
C THR A 62 -10.88 -18.53 1.90
N GLN A 63 -11.10 -18.29 3.20
CA GLN A 63 -12.07 -19.06 4.00
C GLN A 63 -13.51 -18.88 3.49
N LYS A 64 -13.89 -17.66 3.09
CA LYS A 64 -15.24 -17.37 2.60
C LYS A 64 -15.51 -17.94 1.21
N THR A 65 -14.50 -18.01 0.35
CA THR A 65 -14.70 -18.31 -1.09
C THR A 65 -14.08 -19.61 -1.56
N GLY A 66 -13.16 -20.19 -0.78
CA GLY A 66 -12.31 -21.30 -1.21
C GLY A 66 -11.31 -20.96 -2.32
N ARG A 67 -11.26 -19.70 -2.79
CA ARG A 67 -10.41 -19.30 -3.91
C ARG A 67 -8.98 -19.07 -3.42
N VAL A 68 -8.05 -19.79 -4.04
CA VAL A 68 -6.60 -19.63 -3.87
C VAL A 68 -5.99 -19.44 -5.26
N ARG A 69 -5.16 -18.42 -5.41
CA ARG A 69 -4.43 -18.10 -6.63
C ARG A 69 -2.98 -18.58 -6.51
N GLY A 70 -2.40 -18.98 -7.64
CA GLY A 70 -1.06 -19.58 -7.72
C GLY A 70 0.03 -18.52 -7.88
N GLU A 71 0.97 -18.77 -8.79
CA GLU A 71 2.12 -17.90 -9.03
C GLU A 71 1.75 -16.49 -9.55
N ASP A 72 0.58 -16.35 -10.17
CA ASP A 72 0.05 -15.11 -10.74
C ASP A 72 -0.72 -14.24 -9.72
N ASP A 73 -0.73 -14.64 -8.44
CA ASP A 73 -1.53 -13.97 -7.42
C ASP A 73 -1.06 -12.54 -7.14
N VAL A 74 -1.98 -11.59 -7.28
CA VAL A 74 -1.76 -10.18 -6.93
C VAL A 74 -2.17 -10.01 -5.47
N ILE A 75 -1.17 -9.80 -4.62
CA ILE A 75 -1.36 -9.78 -3.16
C ILE A 75 -1.65 -8.38 -2.60
N ALA A 76 -1.30 -7.34 -3.36
CA ALA A 76 -1.61 -5.94 -3.08
C ALA A 76 -1.42 -5.12 -4.37
N TYR A 77 -1.87 -3.87 -4.34
CA TYR A 77 -1.52 -2.88 -5.36
C TYR A 77 -0.79 -1.70 -4.71
N HIS A 78 0.31 -1.27 -5.32
CA HIS A 78 0.97 -0.01 -4.98
C HIS A 78 0.54 1.06 -5.98
N LEU A 79 -0.24 2.03 -5.51
CA LEU A 79 -0.64 3.20 -6.27
C LEU A 79 0.30 4.37 -5.95
N ARG A 80 0.86 5.00 -6.98
CA ARG A 80 1.69 6.21 -6.84
C ARG A 80 1.09 7.36 -7.63
N GLN A 81 0.86 8.48 -6.96
CA GLN A 81 0.56 9.77 -7.60
C GLN A 81 1.79 10.66 -7.50
N SER A 82 2.22 11.23 -8.62
CA SER A 82 3.37 12.13 -8.69
C SER A 82 2.95 13.49 -9.22
N PHE A 83 3.47 14.54 -8.60
CA PHE A 83 3.19 15.94 -8.91
C PHE A 83 4.48 16.63 -9.32
N VAL A 84 4.38 17.74 -10.04
CA VAL A 84 5.57 18.54 -10.38
C VAL A 84 6.14 19.14 -9.09
N PRO A 85 7.48 19.16 -8.88
CA PRO A 85 8.06 19.77 -7.70
C PRO A 85 7.58 21.21 -7.51
N GLY A 86 7.04 21.52 -6.33
CA GLY A 86 6.49 22.84 -6.00
C GLY A 86 5.04 23.09 -6.44
N GLU A 87 4.40 22.16 -7.18
CA GLU A 87 2.99 22.30 -7.60
C GLU A 87 2.03 22.20 -6.42
N ILE A 88 2.33 21.33 -5.45
CA ILE A 88 1.54 21.13 -4.24
C ILE A 88 2.42 20.90 -3.03
N THR A 89 1.85 21.10 -1.84
CA THR A 89 2.51 20.79 -0.57
C THR A 89 2.52 19.27 -0.29
N PRO A 90 3.45 18.75 0.53
CA PRO A 90 3.39 17.36 0.99
C PRO A 90 2.08 17.01 1.70
N GLU A 91 1.50 17.95 2.45
CA GLU A 91 0.21 17.82 3.13
C GLU A 91 -0.95 17.68 2.15
N ASP A 92 -0.98 18.50 1.10
CA ASP A 92 -1.97 18.38 0.03
C ASP A 92 -1.83 17.06 -0.71
N ALA A 93 -0.59 16.61 -0.97
CA ALA A 93 -0.33 15.31 -1.58
C ALA A 93 -0.87 14.16 -0.72
N ASN A 94 -0.65 14.20 0.60
CA ASN A 94 -1.18 13.21 1.54
C ASN A 94 -2.72 13.25 1.60
N ARG A 95 -3.32 14.44 1.68
CA ARG A 95 -4.77 14.63 1.69
C ARG A 95 -5.42 14.06 0.42
N LEU A 96 -4.89 14.39 -0.76
CA LEU A 96 -5.38 13.88 -2.04
C LEU A 96 -5.28 12.34 -2.12
N GLY A 97 -4.18 11.76 -1.61
CA GLY A 97 -4.03 10.31 -1.49
C GLY A 97 -5.09 9.67 -0.58
N CYS A 98 -5.41 10.31 0.55
CA CYS A 98 -6.46 9.85 1.46
C CYS A 98 -7.86 9.96 0.83
N GLU A 99 -8.14 11.04 0.12
CA GLU A 99 -9.39 11.21 -0.63
C GLU A 99 -9.54 10.14 -1.72
N LEU A 100 -8.47 9.80 -2.42
CA LEU A 100 -8.47 8.74 -3.42
C LEU A 100 -8.75 7.37 -2.78
N ALA A 101 -8.14 7.06 -1.64
CA ALA A 101 -8.34 5.79 -0.93
C ALA A 101 -9.77 5.59 -0.40
N LYS A 102 -10.55 6.68 -0.26
CA LYS A 102 -11.94 6.67 0.21
C LYS A 102 -12.97 6.55 -0.91
N ARG A 103 -12.56 6.60 -2.18
CA ARG A 103 -13.43 6.47 -3.36
C ARG A 103 -13.51 5.03 -3.82
#